data_AF-A0A166XWB6-F1
#
_entry.id   AF-A0A166XWB6-F1
#
_cell.length_a   1.000
_cell.length_b   1.000
_cell.length_c   1.000
_cell.angle_alpha   90.00
_cell.angle_beta   90.00
_cell.angle_gamma   90.00
#
_symmetry.space_group_name_H-M   'P 1'
#
loop_
_entity.id
_entity.type
_entity.pdbx_description
1 polymer ?
#
loop_
_entity_poly.entity_id
_entity_poly.type
_entity_poly.pdbx_seq_one_letter_code
_entity_poly.pdbx_strand_id
1 'polypeptide(L)' 'MSFISPPGSYKSSCRNIIFEGIPGETECYIIALCQKEDGSWVESRLKYDIANINGKLTWCPDSK' A
#
# COMPACT_ATOMS: atom_id res chain seq x y z
N MET A 1 -9.54 14.36 3.11
CA MET A 1 -8.31 14.66 2.36
C MET A 1 -7.92 13.39 1.62
N SER A 2 -7.97 13.36 0.28
CA SER A 2 -7.45 12.24 -0.48
C SER A 2 -5.93 12.30 -0.40
N PHE A 3 -5.35 11.56 0.55
CA PHE A 3 -3.91 11.35 0.57
C PHE A 3 -3.53 10.66 -0.74
N ILE A 4 -2.62 11.27 -1.48
CA ILE A 4 -2.08 10.74 -2.73
C ILE A 4 -1.58 9.32 -2.41
N SER A 5 -2.20 8.31 -3.04
CA SER A 5 -1.82 6.93 -2.81
C SER A 5 -0.35 6.73 -3.19
N PRO A 6 0.43 5.93 -2.43
CA PRO A 6 1.85 5.73 -2.69
C PRO A 6 2.10 5.36 -4.16
N PRO A 7 3.12 5.93 -4.82
CA PRO A 7 3.44 5.57 -6.19
C PRO A 7 3.81 4.09 -6.26
N GLY A 8 3.50 3.44 -7.38
CA GLY A 8 3.84 2.03 -7.58
C GLY A 8 3.18 1.44 -8.82
N SER A 9 3.74 0.33 -9.31
CA SER A 9 3.27 -0.38 -10.50
C SER A 9 1.86 -0.97 -10.32
N TYR A 10 1.43 -1.26 -9.09
CA TYR A 10 0.10 -1.76 -8.79
C TYR A 10 -1.03 -0.88 -9.35
N LYS A 11 -0.79 0.43 -9.57
CA LYS A 11 -1.78 1.35 -10.15
C LYS A 11 -2.19 0.97 -11.58
N SER A 12 -1.41 0.16 -12.30
CA SER A 12 -1.78 -0.30 -13.65
C SER A 12 -2.79 -1.45 -13.64
N SER A 13 -2.91 -2.18 -12.53
CA SER A 13 -3.77 -3.37 -12.40
C SER A 13 -4.73 -3.31 -11.20
N CYS A 14 -4.70 -2.21 -10.43
CA CYS A 14 -5.59 -1.99 -9.29
C CYS A 14 -6.40 -0.68 -9.44
N ARG A 15 -7.61 -0.66 -8.88
CA ARG A 15 -8.54 0.47 -8.88
C ARG A 15 -9.15 0.71 -7.50
N ASN A 16 -9.82 1.85 -7.34
CA ASN A 16 -10.43 2.28 -6.07
C ASN A 16 -9.41 2.25 -4.92
N ILE A 17 -8.23 2.82 -5.18
CA ILE A 17 -7.10 2.78 -4.25
C ILE A 17 -7.37 3.76 -3.11
N ILE A 18 -7.31 3.24 -1.89
CA ILE A 18 -7.48 3.98 -0.64
C ILE A 18 -6.20 3.81 0.17
N PHE A 19 -5.78 4.90 0.82
CA PHE A 19 -4.74 4.89 1.83
C PHE A 19 -5.39 5.18 3.18
N GLU A 20 -5.29 4.25 4.11
CA GLU A 20 -5.83 4.36 5.46
C GLU A 20 -4.71 4.43 6.49
N GLY A 21 -4.94 5.13 7.60
CA GLY A 21 -3.97 5.33 8.67
C GLY A 21 -3.32 6.72 8.64
N ILE A 22 -2.60 7.01 9.72
CA ILE A 22 -1.89 8.29 9.94
C ILE A 22 -0.42 7.95 10.20
N PRO A 23 0.51 8.32 9.30
CA PRO A 23 1.93 8.00 9.47
C PRO A 23 2.48 8.48 10.81
N GLY A 24 3.08 7.56 11.57
CA GLY A 24 3.63 7.84 12.91
C GLY A 24 2.64 7.79 14.07
N GLU A 25 1.33 7.66 13.79
CA GLU A 25 0.30 7.51 14.83
C GLU A 25 -0.40 6.15 14.77
N THR A 26 -0.80 5.72 13.58
CA THR A 26 -1.51 4.45 13.36
C THR A 26 -0.90 3.67 12.21
N GLU A 27 -1.15 2.36 12.20
CA GLU A 27 -0.74 1.52 11.08
C GLU A 27 -1.36 2.02 9.77
N CYS A 28 -0.52 2.15 8.75
CA CYS A 28 -0.95 2.59 7.45
C CYS A 28 -1.18 1.39 6.52
N TYR A 29 -2.23 1.45 5.72
CA TYR A 29 -2.60 0.40 4.77
C TYR A 29 -2.95 0.99 3.41
N ILE A 30 -2.50 0.32 2.35
CA ILE A 30 -3.05 0.49 1.00
C ILE A 30 -4.14 -0.56 0.81
N ILE A 31 -5.33 -0.12 0.45
CA ILE A 31 -6.47 -0.99 0.15
C ILE A 31 -6.90 -0.70 -1.29
N ALA A 32 -7.06 -1.74 -2.09
CA ALA A 32 -7.47 -1.60 -3.49
C ALA A 32 -8.17 -2.84 -4.02
N LEU A 33 -8.98 -2.67 -5.07
CA LEU A 33 -9.42 -3.79 -5.90
C LEU A 33 -8.35 -4.05 -6.94
N CYS A 34 -7.71 -5.22 -6.89
CA CYS A 34 -6.66 -5.62 -7.82
C CYS A 34 -7.11 -6.76 -8.73
N GLN A 35 -6.72 -6.69 -9.99
CA GLN A 35 -7.06 -7.69 -11.00
C GLN A 35 -6.11 -8.89 -10.88
N LYS A 36 -6.67 -10.10 -10.80
CA LYS A 36 -5.95 -11.36 -10.89
C LYS A 36 -5.61 -11.68 -12.35
N GLU A 37 -4.74 -12.66 -12.57
CA GLU A 37 -4.39 -13.15 -13.92
C GLU A 37 -5.60 -13.67 -14.71
N ASP A 38 -6.60 -14.24 -14.02
CA ASP A 38 -7.86 -14.71 -14.63
C ASP A 38 -8.84 -13.58 -14.99
N GLY A 39 -8.45 -12.32 -14.76
CA GLY A 39 -9.26 -11.13 -15.04
C GLY A 39 -10.27 -10.76 -13.96
N SER A 40 -10.47 -11.61 -12.93
CA SER A 40 -11.32 -11.30 -11.79
C SER A 40 -10.70 -10.23 -10.87
N TRP A 41 -11.54 -9.51 -10.12
CA TRP A 41 -11.10 -8.48 -9.19
C TRP A 41 -11.24 -8.97 -7.75
N VAL A 42 -10.25 -8.68 -6.92
CA VAL A 42 -10.28 -9.00 -5.49
C VAL A 42 -9.84 -7.80 -4.66
N GLU A 43 -10.49 -7.60 -3.52
CA GLU A 43 -10.01 -6.64 -2.53
C GLU A 43 -8.69 -7.14 -1.92
N SER A 44 -7.68 -6.31 -1.99
CA SER A 44 -6.34 -6.58 -1.46
C SER A 44 -5.96 -5.48 -0.49
N ARG A 45 -5.25 -5.88 0.57
CA ARG A 45 -4.73 -4.98 1.60
C ARG A 45 -3.24 -5.23 1.78
N LEU A 46 -2.47 -4.16 1.79
CA LEU A 46 -1.03 -4.18 2.03
C LEU A 46 -0.68 -3.21 3.15
N LYS A 47 0.04 -3.66 4.18
CA LYS A 47 0.59 -2.76 5.18
C LYS A 47 1.64 -1.87 4.52
N TYR A 48 1.46 -0.56 4.67
CA TYR A 48 2.40 0.43 4.17
C TYR A 48 3.27 0.91 5.31
N ASP A 49 4.49 0.39 5.37
CA ASP A 49 5.45 0.76 6.39
C ASP A 49 6.83 0.99 5.73
N ILE A 50 7.43 2.14 6.04
CA ILE A 50 8.69 2.59 5.46
C ILE A 50 9.68 2.78 6.62
N ALA A 51 10.69 1.93 6.66
CA ALA A 51 11.74 1.99 7.67
C ALA A 51 12.93 2.83 7.20
N ASN A 52 13.59 3.50 8.14
CA ASN A 52 14.88 4.15 7.92
C ASN A 52 16.00 3.27 8.48
N ILE A 53 16.85 2.73 7.61
CA ILE A 53 18.04 1.97 8.01
C ILE A 53 19.27 2.82 7.64
N ASN A 54 19.85 3.49 8.63
CA ASN A 54 21.05 4.31 8.49
C ASN A 54 20.97 5.37 7.37
N GLY A 55 19.88 6.13 7.33
CA GLY A 55 19.63 7.18 6.34
C GLY A 55 19.07 6.67 5.01
N LYS A 56 18.86 5.35 4.86
CA LYS A 56 18.26 4.74 3.68
C LYS A 56 16.83 4.31 3.98
N LEU A 57 15.86 4.88 3.25
CA LEU A 57 14.48 4.43 3.30
C LEU A 57 14.34 3.07 2.60
N THR A 58 13.67 2.14 3.26
CA THR A 58 13.35 0.81 2.75
C THR A 58 11.90 0.47 3.05
N TRP A 59 11.33 -0.44 2.26
CA TRP A 59 10.11 -1.11 2.69
C TRP A 59 10.41 -1.86 3.98
N CYS A 60 9.60 -1.61 5.01
CA CYS A 60 9.67 -2.38 6.25
C CYS A 60 9.03 -3.75 5.93
N PRO A 61 9.79 -4.86 5.96
CA PRO A 61 9.19 -6.16 5.75
C PRO A 61 8.08 -6.36 6.76
N ASP A 62 6.93 -6.89 6.33
CA ASP A 62 5.90 -7.41 7.24
C ASP A 62 6.63 -8.28 8.28
N SER A 63 6.81 -7.73 9.49
CA SER A 63 7.33 -8.49 10.62
C SER A 63 6.24 -9.49 10.95
N LYS A 64 6.35 -10.69 10.40
CA LYS A 64 5.57 -11.83 10.87
C LYS A 64 5.86 -12.09 12.35
#